data_AF-A0AAI9ID54-F1
#
_entry.id   AF-A0AAI9ID54-F1
#
_cell.length_a   1.000
_cell.length_b   1.000
_cell.length_c   1.000
_cell.angle_alpha   90.00
_cell.angle_beta   90.00
_cell.angle_gamma   90.00
#
_symmetry.space_group_name_H-M   'P 1'
#
loop_
_entity.id
_entity.type
_entity.pdbx_description
1 polymer ?
#
loop_
_entity_poly.entity_id
_entity_poly.type
_entity_poly.pdbx_seq_one_letter_code
_entity_poly.pdbx_strand_id
1 'polypeptide(L)'
;MKKRFTDEQIISILREAESKEIATVDLCKRHNITEQTFYRWRNKFGGMDVPDARRLRELESENDKLKRMVAEQLLVIDGLKELSRKK
;
A
#
# COMPACT_ATOMS: atom_id res chain seq x y z
N MET A 1 -7.72 -14.41 1.55
CA MET A 1 -7.67 -14.30 3.02
C MET A 1 -7.98 -12.85 3.40
N LYS A 2 -9.05 -12.57 4.13
CA LYS A 2 -9.44 -11.19 4.49
C LYS A 2 -8.47 -10.68 5.56
N LYS A 3 -7.80 -9.54 5.32
CA LYS A 3 -6.97 -8.91 6.36
C LYS A 3 -7.85 -8.52 7.54
N ARG A 4 -7.42 -8.81 8.77
CA ARG A 4 -8.13 -8.45 10.01
C ARG A 4 -8.14 -6.93 10.26
N PHE A 5 -7.09 -6.24 9.83
CA PHE A 5 -6.94 -4.79 9.91
C PHE A 5 -6.67 -4.21 8.53
N THR A 6 -7.31 -3.08 8.24
CA THR A 6 -7.00 -2.22 7.08
C THR A 6 -5.72 -1.44 7.34
N ASP A 7 -5.06 -0.97 6.28
CA ASP A 7 -3.82 -0.21 6.42
C ASP A 7 -4.08 1.12 7.16
N GLU A 8 -5.27 1.73 6.97
CA GLU A 8 -5.73 2.91 7.71
C GLU A 8 -5.91 2.65 9.21
N GLN A 9 -6.49 1.51 9.58
CA GLN A 9 -6.63 1.12 10.98
C GLN A 9 -5.25 0.93 11.63
N ILE A 10 -4.31 0.30 10.91
CA ILE A 10 -2.95 0.10 11.40
C ILE A 10 -2.27 1.44 11.67
N ILE A 11 -2.35 2.39 10.72
CA ILE A 11 -1.76 3.72 10.88
C ILE A 11 -2.40 4.48 12.05
N SER A 12 -3.73 4.39 12.21
CA SER A 12 -4.43 5.01 13.35
C SER A 12 -3.95 4.45 14.69
N ILE A 13 -3.68 3.14 14.78
CA ILE A 13 -3.17 2.51 16.01
C ILE A 13 -1.74 2.97 16.30
N LEU A 14 -0.88 3.07 15.27
CA LEU A 14 0.49 3.58 15.44
C LEU A 14 0.50 5.03 15.94
N ARG A 15 -0.39 5.88 15.43
CA ARG A 15 -0.56 7.26 15.89
C ARG A 15 -1.06 7.39 17.30
N GLU A 16 -1.96 6.50 17.73
CA GLU A 16 -2.39 6.46 19.12
C GLU A 16 -1.21 6.18 20.06
N ALA A 17 -0.25 5.35 19.63
CA ALA A 17 0.98 5.09 20.36
C ALA A 17 1.88 6.34 20.47
N GLU A 18 1.98 7.13 19.39
CA GLU A 18 2.83 8.33 19.33
C GLU A 18 2.24 9.55 20.04
N SER A 19 0.91 9.69 20.05
CA SER A 19 0.22 10.88 20.55
C SER A 19 -0.11 10.87 22.04
N LYS A 20 -0.27 9.69 22.66
CA LYS A 20 -0.78 9.57 24.03
C LYS A 20 0.24 9.08 25.06
N GLU A 21 1.52 8.92 24.68
CA GLU A 21 2.57 8.30 25.51
C GLU A 21 2.10 6.99 26.18
N ILE A 22 1.24 6.21 25.49
CA ILE A 22 0.73 4.95 26.04
C ILE A 22 1.81 3.89 25.89
N ALA A 23 2.04 3.13 26.95
CA ALA A 23 2.92 1.97 26.89
C ALA A 23 2.44 0.99 25.80
N THR A 24 3.36 0.56 24.92
CA THR A 24 3.07 -0.34 23.79
C THR A 24 2.30 -1.59 24.22
N VAL A 25 2.57 -2.10 25.42
CA VAL A 25 1.91 -3.26 26.04
C VAL A 25 0.40 -3.05 26.18
N ASP A 26 -0.02 -1.88 26.68
CA ASP A 26 -1.43 -1.59 26.95
C ASP A 26 -2.19 -1.29 25.66
N LEU A 27 -1.53 -0.65 24.70
CA LEU A 27 -2.05 -0.46 23.34
C LEU A 27 -2.30 -1.81 22.66
N CYS A 28 -1.34 -2.73 22.76
CA CYS A 28 -1.44 -4.07 22.18
C CYS A 28 -2.61 -4.87 22.77
N LYS A 29 -2.81 -4.79 24.09
CA LYS A 29 -3.97 -5.41 24.77
C LYS A 29 -5.29 -4.81 24.29
N ARG A 30 -5.39 -3.48 24.19
CA ARG A 30 -6.61 -2.77 23.75
C ARG A 30 -7.04 -3.17 22.34
N HIS A 31 -6.07 -3.28 21.43
CA HIS A 31 -6.33 -3.62 20.02
C HIS A 31 -6.27 -5.12 19.74
N ASN A 32 -6.05 -5.95 20.77
CA ASN A 32 -5.92 -7.39 20.69
C ASN A 32 -4.89 -7.83 19.61
N ILE A 33 -3.72 -7.22 19.67
CA ILE A 33 -2.55 -7.50 18.84
C ILE A 33 -1.34 -7.83 19.72
N THR A 34 -0.35 -8.51 19.16
CA THR A 34 0.92 -8.76 19.85
C THR A 34 1.88 -7.59 19.63
N GLU A 35 2.82 -7.38 20.56
CA GLU A 35 3.86 -6.37 20.40
C GLU A 35 4.70 -6.61 19.13
N GLN A 36 4.98 -7.87 18.79
CA GLN A 36 5.65 -8.21 17.54
C GLN A 36 4.87 -7.71 16.32
N THR A 37 3.54 -7.81 16.34
CA THR A 37 2.69 -7.27 15.26
C THR A 37 2.79 -5.76 15.20
N PHE A 38 2.74 -5.09 16.36
CA PHE A 38 2.90 -3.64 16.45
C PHE A 38 4.23 -3.16 15.87
N TYR A 39 5.36 -3.77 16.24
CA TYR A 39 6.67 -3.37 15.70
C TYR A 39 6.80 -3.67 14.20
N ARG A 40 6.22 -4.77 13.71
CA ARG A 40 6.15 -5.03 12.26
C ARG A 40 5.36 -3.96 11.52
N TRP A 41 4.24 -3.50 12.10
CA TRP A 41 3.46 -2.40 11.55
C TRP A 41 4.23 -1.08 11.61
N ARG A 42 4.89 -0.78 12.72
CA ARG A 42 5.72 0.42 12.88
C ARG A 42 6.86 0.48 11.86
N ASN A 43 7.51 -0.65 11.57
CA ASN A 43 8.55 -0.69 10.54
C ASN A 43 7.99 -0.46 9.11
N LYS A 44 6.74 -0.85 8.87
CA LYS A 44 6.11 -0.76 7.54
C LYS A 44 5.39 0.57 7.30
N PHE A 45 4.76 1.12 8.33
CA PHE A 45 3.84 2.25 8.24
C PHE A 45 4.21 3.39 9.20
N GLY A 46 5.25 3.25 10.03
CA GLY A 46 5.71 4.30 10.93
C GLY A 46 6.16 5.53 10.13
N GLY A 47 5.77 6.71 10.60
CA GLY A 47 6.01 7.98 9.89
C GLY A 47 5.11 8.24 8.68
N MET A 48 4.13 7.37 8.38
CA MET A 48 3.16 7.56 7.30
C MET A 48 1.83 8.12 7.84
N ASP A 49 1.29 9.17 7.21
CA ASP A 49 -0.07 9.64 7.49
C ASP A 49 -1.12 8.79 6.75
N VAL A 50 -2.35 8.72 7.27
CA VAL A 50 -3.48 8.03 6.62
C VAL A 50 -3.76 8.58 5.21
N PRO A 51 -3.74 9.91 4.96
CA PRO A 51 -3.81 10.48 3.62
C PRO A 51 -2.64 10.05 2.73
N ASP A 52 -1.41 9.93 3.27
CA ASP A 52 -0.24 9.48 2.49
C ASP A 52 -0.41 8.03 2.04
N ALA A 53 -0.87 7.15 2.94
CA ALA A 53 -1.13 5.75 2.63
C ALA A 53 -2.27 5.56 1.63
N ARG A 54 -3.29 6.43 1.68
CA ARG A 54 -4.37 6.45 0.69
C ARG A 54 -3.85 6.93 -0.66
N ARG A 55 -3.10 8.04 -0.68
CA ARG A 55 -2.52 8.61 -1.90
C ARG A 55 -1.56 7.63 -2.57
N LEU A 56 -0.74 6.92 -1.80
CA LEU A 56 0.17 5.90 -2.30
C LEU A 56 -0.59 4.77 -3.01
N ARG A 57 -1.65 4.22 -2.40
CA ARG A 57 -2.49 3.18 -3.03
C ARG A 57 -3.17 3.64 -4.31
N GLU A 58 -3.67 4.88 -4.32
CA GLU A 58 -4.28 5.46 -5.52
C GLU A 58 -3.25 5.58 -6.65
N LEU A 59 -2.04 6.06 -6.35
CA LEU A 59 -0.94 6.16 -7.31
C LEU A 59 -0.46 4.80 -7.79
N GLU A 60 -0.35 3.80 -6.92
CA GLU A 60 0.00 2.43 -7.30
C GLU A 60 -1.05 1.84 -8.25
N SER A 61 -2.34 2.01 -7.96
CA SER A 61 -3.41 1.53 -8.82
C SER A 61 -3.42 2.21 -10.19
N GLU A 62 -3.17 3.52 -10.22
CA GLU A 62 -3.09 4.28 -11.47
C GLU A 62 -1.87 3.85 -12.29
N ASN A 63 -0.71 3.65 -11.65
CA ASN A 63 0.51 3.18 -12.31
C ASN A 63 0.30 1.79 -12.94
N ASP A 64 -0.35 0.86 -12.24
CA ASP A 64 -0.65 -0.47 -12.78
C ASP A 64 -1.57 -0.41 -14.00
N LYS A 65 -2.57 0.48 -13.99
CA LYS A 65 -3.44 0.71 -15.16
C LYS A 65 -2.65 1.29 -16.34
N LEU A 66 -1.82 2.30 -16.08
CA LEU A 66 -1.00 2.94 -17.10
C LEU A 66 -0.02 1.95 -17.73
N LYS A 67 0.68 1.14 -16.92
CA LYS A 67 1.58 0.09 -17.41
C LYS A 67 0.86 -0.90 -18.32
N ARG A 68 -0.35 -1.33 -17.96
CA ARG A 68 -1.16 -2.23 -18.79
C ARG A 68 -1.51 -1.60 -20.14
N MET A 69 -2.01 -0.37 -20.13
CA MET A 69 -2.35 0.35 -21.36
C MET A 69 -1.12 0.52 -22.27
N VAL A 70 0.03 0.86 -21.69
CA VAL A 70 1.29 1.00 -22.45
C VAL A 70 1.70 -0.35 -23.07
N ALA A 71 1.64 -1.44 -22.31
CA ALA A 71 1.96 -2.77 -22.83
C ALA A 71 1.04 -3.17 -23.99
N GLU A 72 -0.27 -2.93 -23.87
CA GLU A 72 -1.25 -3.18 -24.93
C GLU A 72 -0.95 -2.35 -26.19
N GLN A 73 -0.63 -1.07 -26.03
CA GLN A 73 -0.25 -0.19 -27.14
C GLN A 73 1.05 -0.65 -27.82
N LEU A 74 2.06 -1.06 -27.05
CA LEU A 74 3.33 -1.56 -27.58
C LEU A 74 3.12 -2.82 -28.43
N LEU A 75 2.27 -3.75 -27.98
CA LEU A 75 1.93 -4.95 -28.77
C LEU A 75 1.28 -4.59 -30.11
N VAL A 76 0.37 -3.62 -30.13
CA VAL A 76 -0.27 -3.14 -31.37
C VAL A 76 0.76 -2.50 -32.30
N ILE A 77 1.63 -1.63 -31.76
CA ILE A 77 2.68 -0.95 -32.52
C ILE A 77 3.63 -1.98 -33.15
N ASP A 78 4.04 -3.00 -32.40
CA ASP A 78 4.94 -4.03 -32.90
C ASP A 78 4.29 -4.85 -34.02
N GLY A 79 3.01 -5.23 -33.87
CA GLY A 79 2.26 -5.89 -34.93
C GLY A 79 2.15 -5.04 -36.22
N LEU A 80 1.89 -3.73 -36.07
CA LEU A 80 1.86 -2.81 -37.22
C LEU A 80 3.22 -2.67 -37.91
N LYS A 81 4.31 -2.61 -37.14
CA LYS A 81 5.67 -2.58 -37.68
C LYS A 81 6.01 -3.85 -38.43
N GLU A 82 5.61 -5.03 -37.93
CA GLU A 82 5.82 -6.29 -38.64
C GLU A 82 5.09 -6.34 -39.97
N LEU A 83 3.82 -5.88 -40.01
CA LEU A 83 3.06 -5.81 -41.25
C LEU A 83 3.70 -4.85 -42.25
N SER A 84 4.18 -3.70 -41.79
CA SER A 84 4.86 -2.72 -42.65
C SER A 84 6.20 -3.22 -43.19
N ARG A 85 6.89 -4.13 -42.49
CA ARG A 85 8.15 -4.75 -42.95
C ARG A 85 7.94 -5.88 -43.96
N LYS A 86 6.73 -6.45 -44.03
CA LYS A 86 6.37 -7.55 -44.95
C LYS A 86 5.79 -7.05 -46.28
N LYS A 87 5.58 -5.74 -46.43
CA LYS A 87 5.29 -5.06 -47.71
C LYS A 87 6.58 -4.60 -48.36
#